data_AF-A0A1I7W071-F1
#
_entry.id   AF-A0A1I7W071-F1
#
_cell.length_a   1.000
_cell.length_b   1.000
_cell.length_c   1.000
_cell.angle_alpha   90.00
_cell.angle_beta   90.00
_cell.angle_gamma   90.00
#
_symmetry.space_group_name_H-M   'P 1'
#
loop_
_entity.id
_entity.type
_entity.pdbx_description
1 polymer ?
#
loop_
_entity_poly.entity_id
_entity_poly.type
_entity_poly.pdbx_seq_one_letter_code
_entity_poly.pdbx_strand_id
1 'polypeptide(L)'
;MRNSPVYRYNIEDEKWDKYGPYRPVLHITMHQLHVTLQMIQNDVNEIIPKNSRLKQFITDTLSPDDKIHQHVTLHLHPFIPDENDNHEELLRRTMRYVEQCLLSDCPGNNLTQLLARHTFHKEDEIFQKLPHQNNDRPTLDDTKCHIIRQLSTLEKAKRVTSINNYQNIVTAIAEDINRVDNYRKNRQEQLTITRNSISEIEEIRLNYQKRLERYANYLKRFNE
;
A
#
# COMPACT_ATOMS: atom_id res chain seq x y z
N MET A 1 7.53 -29.81 5.89
CA MET A 1 6.12 -29.45 5.67
C MET A 1 6.07 -27.95 5.38
N ARG A 2 5.53 -27.53 4.23
CA ARG A 2 5.36 -26.09 3.93
C ARG A 2 4.18 -25.61 4.76
N ASN A 3 4.44 -24.83 5.80
CA ASN A 3 3.39 -24.13 6.52
C ASN A 3 2.66 -23.23 5.52
N SER A 4 1.38 -23.51 5.26
CA SER A 4 0.55 -22.59 4.50
C SER A 4 0.51 -21.25 5.24
N PRO A 5 0.50 -20.11 4.53
CA PRO A 5 0.30 -18.83 5.20
C PRO A 5 -1.00 -18.91 6.00
N VAL A 6 -0.94 -18.50 7.28
CA VAL A 6 -2.09 -18.45 8.21
C VAL A 6 -3.23 -17.59 7.66
N TYR A 7 -2.93 -16.75 6.66
CA TYR A 7 -3.88 -15.93 5.93
C TYR A 7 -3.88 -16.29 4.44
N ARG A 8 -5.04 -16.71 3.90
CA ARG A 8 -5.26 -16.77 2.45
C ARG A 8 -5.64 -15.38 1.97
N TYR A 9 -4.81 -14.82 1.11
CA TYR A 9 -5.14 -13.63 0.32
C TYR A 9 -6.49 -13.85 -0.38
N ASN A 10 -7.50 -13.06 -0.04
CA ASN A 10 -8.78 -13.02 -0.72
C ASN A 10 -8.83 -11.80 -1.65
N ILE A 11 -9.75 -11.80 -2.61
CA ILE A 11 -9.93 -10.75 -3.63
C ILE A 11 -10.19 -9.36 -2.99
N GLU A 12 -10.65 -9.31 -1.75
CA GLU A 12 -10.75 -8.04 -1.00
C GLU A 12 -9.38 -7.42 -0.67
N ASP A 13 -8.30 -8.22 -0.64
CA ASP A 13 -6.92 -7.79 -0.41
C ASP A 13 -6.27 -7.05 -1.61
N GLU A 14 -6.90 -7.09 -2.81
CA GLU A 14 -6.51 -6.25 -3.96
C GLU A 14 -6.82 -4.77 -3.74
N LYS A 15 -7.76 -4.42 -2.85
CA LYS A 15 -8.04 -3.01 -2.48
C LYS A 15 -6.89 -2.35 -1.68
N TRP A 16 -5.89 -3.11 -1.27
CA TRP A 16 -4.86 -2.72 -0.30
C TRP A 16 -3.51 -2.40 -0.95
N ASP A 17 -3.52 -2.25 -2.27
CA ASP A 17 -2.46 -1.61 -3.06
C ASP A 17 -2.28 -0.10 -2.71
N LYS A 18 -3.07 0.42 -1.75
CA LYS A 18 -2.95 1.73 -1.08
C LYS A 18 -1.53 2.07 -0.62
N TYR A 19 -0.75 1.05 -0.26
CA TYR A 19 0.64 1.23 0.11
C TYR A 19 1.62 0.81 -0.98
N GLY A 20 1.24 0.16 -2.07
CA GLY A 20 2.17 -0.33 -3.11
C GLY A 20 3.58 -0.67 -2.57
N PRO A 21 4.64 0.07 -2.95
CA PRO A 21 6.02 -0.09 -2.43
C PRO A 21 6.29 0.48 -1.01
N TYR A 22 5.35 1.20 -0.42
CA TYR A 22 5.35 1.85 0.90
C TYR A 22 4.78 0.99 2.04
N ARG A 23 4.66 -0.34 1.86
CA ARG A 23 4.24 -1.20 2.98
C ARG A 23 5.28 -1.03 4.09
N PRO A 24 4.89 -0.61 5.31
CA PRO A 24 5.85 -0.48 6.38
C PRO A 24 6.50 -1.84 6.62
N VAL A 25 7.83 -1.89 6.55
CA VAL A 25 8.60 -3.11 6.72
C VAL A 25 9.24 -3.08 8.09
N LEU A 26 8.99 -4.13 8.87
CA LEU A 26 9.64 -4.32 10.15
C LEU A 26 10.65 -5.46 10.02
N HIS A 27 11.93 -5.12 10.18
CA HIS A 27 13.00 -6.11 10.31
C HIS A 27 13.17 -6.43 11.79
N ILE A 28 12.87 -7.67 12.18
CA ILE A 28 12.90 -8.11 13.58
C ILE A 28 13.56 -9.49 13.67
N THR A 29 14.26 -9.75 14.78
CA THR A 29 14.73 -11.12 15.05
C THR A 29 13.57 -12.03 15.42
N MET A 30 13.66 -13.32 15.10
CA MET A 30 12.66 -14.31 15.55
C MET A 30 12.46 -14.28 17.06
N HIS A 31 13.54 -14.12 17.82
CA HIS A 31 13.48 -14.00 19.28
C HIS A 31 12.69 -12.76 19.74
N GLN A 32 12.95 -11.59 19.16
CA GLN A 32 12.18 -10.37 19.48
C GLN A 32 10.71 -10.51 19.08
N LEU A 33 10.42 -11.16 17.94
CA LEU A 33 9.05 -11.43 17.50
C LEU A 33 8.32 -12.34 18.49
N HIS A 34 8.98 -13.41 18.96
CA HIS A 34 8.43 -14.33 19.96
C HIS A 34 8.08 -13.61 21.27
N VAL A 35 9.03 -12.87 21.82
CA VAL A 35 8.82 -12.12 23.07
C VAL A 35 7.69 -11.10 22.92
N THR A 36 7.67 -10.37 21.80
CA THR A 36 6.62 -9.36 21.52
C THR A 36 5.24 -10.02 21.43
N LEU A 37 5.13 -11.13 20.69
CA LEU A 37 3.86 -11.86 20.56
C LEU A 37 3.39 -12.42 21.91
N GLN A 38 4.29 -12.98 22.70
CA GLN A 38 3.99 -13.53 24.03
C GLN A 38 3.47 -12.44 24.98
N MET A 39 4.11 -11.26 25.00
CA MET A 39 3.62 -10.13 25.81
C MET A 39 2.21 -9.69 25.39
N ILE A 40 1.98 -9.54 24.08
CA ILE A 40 0.66 -9.15 23.55
C ILE A 40 -0.41 -10.20 23.88
N GLN A 41 -0.08 -11.50 23.80
CA GLN A 41 -1.00 -12.59 24.13
C GLN A 41 -1.36 -12.64 25.62
N ASN A 42 -0.38 -12.41 26.50
CA ASN A 42 -0.61 -12.38 27.95
C ASN A 42 -1.54 -11.23 28.36
N ASP A 43 -1.37 -10.07 27.74
CA ASP A 43 -2.09 -8.84 28.11
C ASP A 43 -3.27 -8.54 27.18
N VAL A 44 -3.64 -9.47 26.29
CA VAL A 44 -4.61 -9.23 25.20
C VAL A 44 -5.98 -8.78 25.71
N ASN A 45 -6.35 -9.22 26.92
CA ASN A 45 -7.63 -8.89 27.55
C ASN A 45 -7.66 -7.48 28.17
N GLU A 46 -6.50 -6.91 28.46
CA GLU A 46 -6.37 -5.55 29.03
C GLU A 46 -6.18 -4.52 27.91
N ILE A 47 -5.48 -4.88 26.85
CA ILE A 47 -5.10 -3.96 25.77
C ILE A 47 -6.18 -3.87 24.68
N ILE A 48 -6.95 -4.95 24.46
CA ILE A 48 -7.82 -5.07 23.27
C ILE A 48 -9.29 -5.35 23.68
N PRO A 49 -10.27 -4.64 23.08
CA PRO A 49 -11.69 -4.89 23.34
C PRO A 49 -12.11 -6.35 23.11
N LYS A 50 -13.00 -6.86 23.97
CA LYS A 50 -13.37 -8.28 24.03
C LYS A 50 -13.91 -8.87 22.72
N ASN A 51 -14.53 -8.06 21.87
CA ASN A 51 -15.18 -8.49 20.63
C ASN A 51 -14.42 -8.10 19.36
N SER A 52 -13.14 -7.72 19.46
CA SER A 52 -12.39 -7.31 18.27
C SER A 52 -11.87 -8.51 17.48
N ARG A 53 -11.90 -8.39 16.15
CA ARG A 53 -11.27 -9.34 15.23
C ARG A 53 -9.75 -9.42 15.44
N LEU A 54 -9.13 -8.32 15.88
CA LEU A 54 -7.70 -8.29 16.25
C LEU A 54 -7.38 -9.27 17.38
N LYS A 55 -8.28 -9.37 18.37
CA LYS A 55 -8.13 -10.30 19.48
C LYS A 55 -8.12 -11.74 18.98
N GLN A 56 -9.07 -12.11 18.12
CA GLN A 56 -9.10 -13.45 17.50
C GLN A 56 -7.80 -13.72 16.73
N PHE A 57 -7.35 -12.78 15.90
CA PHE A 57 -6.08 -12.91 15.18
C PHE A 57 -4.89 -13.18 16.09
N ILE A 58 -4.72 -12.42 17.18
CA ILE A 58 -3.60 -12.59 18.12
C ILE A 58 -3.68 -13.94 18.83
N THR A 59 -4.88 -14.39 19.17
CA THR A 59 -5.10 -15.65 19.89
C THR A 59 -4.83 -16.86 18.97
N ASP A 60 -5.16 -16.74 17.68
CA ASP A 60 -4.97 -17.79 16.68
C ASP A 60 -3.55 -17.83 16.11
N THR A 61 -2.72 -16.81 16.40
CA THR A 61 -1.35 -16.75 15.90
C THR A 61 -0.46 -17.74 16.67
N LEU A 62 0.05 -18.75 15.97
CA LEU A 62 1.01 -19.70 16.52
C LEU A 62 2.34 -19.02 16.83
N SER A 63 2.92 -19.33 18.00
CA SER A 63 4.25 -18.84 18.36
C SER A 63 5.32 -19.35 17.37
N PRO A 64 6.21 -18.48 16.88
CA PRO A 64 7.31 -18.89 16.03
C PRO A 64 8.28 -19.82 16.77
N ASP A 65 8.91 -20.75 16.04
CA ASP A 65 9.94 -21.67 16.58
C ASP A 65 11.28 -20.93 16.68
N ASP A 66 11.80 -20.79 17.90
CA ASP A 66 12.93 -19.91 18.27
C ASP A 66 14.31 -20.46 17.93
N LYS A 67 14.38 -21.60 17.24
CA LYS A 67 15.62 -22.38 17.13
C LYS A 67 16.69 -21.76 16.23
N ILE A 68 16.47 -20.59 15.63
CA ILE A 68 17.44 -19.96 14.73
C ILE A 68 17.51 -18.45 14.93
N HIS A 69 18.74 -17.89 14.98
CA HIS A 69 19.04 -16.45 14.94
C HIS A 69 18.74 -15.85 13.55
N GLN A 70 17.55 -16.12 13.01
CA GLN A 70 17.08 -15.61 11.74
C GLN A 70 16.39 -14.26 11.95
N HIS A 71 16.68 -13.33 11.05
CA HIS A 71 15.89 -12.12 10.87
C HIS A 71 14.71 -12.43 9.97
N VAL A 72 13.54 -11.92 10.34
CA VAL A 72 12.34 -11.97 9.52
C VAL A 72 11.98 -10.56 9.10
N THR A 73 11.66 -10.43 7.82
CA THR A 73 11.11 -9.22 7.24
C THR A 73 9.60 -9.34 7.30
N LEU A 74 8.97 -8.57 8.18
CA LEU A 74 7.52 -8.49 8.30
C LEU A 74 7.00 -7.32 7.47
N HIS A 75 6.09 -7.61 6.55
CA HIS A 75 5.33 -6.58 5.86
C HIS A 75 4.13 -6.23 6.75
N LEU A 76 4.14 -5.03 7.32
CA LEU A 76 3.08 -4.57 8.20
C LEU A 76 1.85 -4.22 7.37
N HIS A 77 0.71 -4.76 7.79
CA HIS A 77 -0.59 -4.50 7.20
C HIS A 77 -1.38 -3.58 8.13
N PRO A 78 -1.97 -2.48 7.62
CA PRO A 78 -2.84 -1.64 8.43
C PRO A 78 -4.04 -2.46 8.87
N PHE A 79 -4.24 -2.58 10.17
CA PHE A 79 -5.44 -3.18 10.72
C PHE A 79 -6.59 -2.16 10.64
N ILE A 80 -7.62 -2.44 9.82
CA ILE A 80 -8.86 -1.65 9.83
C ILE A 80 -9.81 -2.30 10.86
N PRO A 81 -10.18 -1.59 11.94
CA PRO A 81 -11.20 -2.10 12.85
C PRO A 81 -12.53 -2.23 12.11
N ASP A 82 -13.32 -3.26 12.43
CA ASP A 82 -14.65 -3.53 11.84
C ASP A 82 -15.72 -2.48 12.21
N GLU A 83 -15.32 -1.26 12.62
CA GLU A 83 -16.27 -0.20 12.91
C GLU A 83 -16.99 0.20 11.61
N ASN A 84 -18.31 -0.02 11.59
CA ASN A 84 -19.25 0.37 10.53
C ASN A 84 -19.22 1.88 10.19
N ASP A 85 -18.47 2.68 10.95
CA ASP A 85 -18.33 4.13 10.81
C ASP A 85 -16.96 4.56 10.28
N ASN A 86 -16.25 3.72 9.52
CA ASN A 86 -15.03 4.14 8.84
C ASN A 86 -15.34 5.01 7.60
N HIS A 87 -15.89 6.20 7.85
CA HIS A 87 -16.21 7.21 6.84
C HIS A 87 -14.96 7.67 6.06
N GLU A 88 -13.77 7.50 6.64
CA GLU A 88 -12.50 7.81 6.00
C GLU A 88 -12.16 6.79 4.91
N GLU A 89 -12.34 5.51 5.17
CA GLU A 89 -12.15 4.47 4.14
C GLU A 89 -13.26 4.53 3.09
N LEU A 90 -14.50 4.87 3.49
CA LEU A 90 -15.59 5.14 2.55
C LEU A 90 -15.26 6.31 1.63
N LEU A 91 -14.71 7.40 2.17
CA LEU A 91 -14.28 8.57 1.40
C LEU A 91 -13.21 8.20 0.38
N ARG A 92 -12.18 7.46 0.81
CA ARG A 92 -11.10 6.99 -0.09
C ARG A 92 -11.60 6.06 -1.18
N ARG A 93 -12.50 5.14 -0.85
CA ARG A 93 -13.12 4.25 -1.84
C ARG A 93 -13.93 5.06 -2.86
N THR A 94 -14.67 6.07 -2.39
CA THR A 94 -15.42 6.98 -3.25
C THR A 94 -14.48 7.76 -4.18
N MET A 95 -13.36 8.28 -3.65
CA MET A 95 -12.33 8.96 -4.45
C MET A 95 -11.81 8.08 -5.59
N ARG A 96 -11.48 6.80 -5.31
CA ARG A 96 -11.03 5.87 -6.36
C ARG A 96 -12.05 5.66 -7.47
N TYR A 97 -13.33 5.53 -7.13
CA TYR A 97 -14.38 5.41 -8.15
C TYR A 97 -14.50 6.70 -8.98
N VAL A 98 -14.35 7.86 -8.35
CA VAL A 98 -14.30 9.15 -9.06
C VAL A 98 -13.08 9.24 -9.99
N GLU A 99 -11.90 8.82 -9.54
CA GLU A 99 -10.69 8.73 -10.36
C GLU A 99 -10.91 7.84 -11.58
N GLN A 100 -11.55 6.68 -11.42
CA GLN A 100 -11.86 5.79 -12.54
C GLN A 100 -12.81 6.45 -13.55
N CYS A 101 -13.81 7.21 -13.10
CA CYS A 101 -14.66 7.98 -14.00
C CYS A 101 -13.83 9.03 -14.78
N LEU A 102 -12.94 9.75 -14.10
CA LEU A 102 -12.07 10.74 -14.73
C LEU A 102 -11.12 10.12 -15.77
N LEU A 103 -10.55 8.95 -15.48
CA LEU A 103 -9.69 8.20 -16.39
C LEU A 103 -10.43 7.58 -17.58
N SER A 104 -11.77 7.54 -17.53
CA SER A 104 -12.63 7.04 -18.61
C SER A 104 -13.12 8.16 -19.54
N ASP A 105 -12.45 9.32 -19.50
CA ASP A 105 -12.79 10.53 -20.24
C ASP A 105 -14.22 11.04 -19.98
N CYS A 106 -14.79 10.77 -18.80
CA CYS A 106 -16.09 11.31 -18.42
C CYS A 106 -16.01 12.85 -18.30
N PRO A 107 -16.76 13.59 -19.13
CA PRO A 107 -16.70 15.05 -19.09
C PRO A 107 -17.60 15.64 -18.00
N GLY A 108 -17.15 16.74 -17.41
CA GLY A 108 -17.88 17.52 -16.42
C GLY A 108 -16.94 18.50 -15.73
N ASN A 109 -17.39 19.74 -15.50
CA ASN A 109 -16.55 20.76 -14.85
C ASN A 109 -16.51 20.60 -13.33
N ASN A 110 -17.40 19.78 -12.77
CA ASN A 110 -17.49 19.46 -11.35
C ASN A 110 -18.07 18.04 -11.17
N LEU A 111 -17.99 17.52 -9.94
CA LEU A 111 -18.39 16.15 -9.65
C LEU A 111 -19.88 15.91 -9.88
N THR A 112 -20.73 16.90 -9.59
CA THR A 112 -22.18 16.82 -9.80
C THR A 112 -22.53 16.68 -11.29
N GLN A 113 -21.89 17.45 -12.18
CA GLN A 113 -22.07 17.35 -13.63
C GLN A 113 -21.56 16.01 -14.18
N LEU A 114 -20.41 15.54 -13.70
CA LEU A 114 -19.81 14.27 -14.13
C LEU A 114 -20.73 13.08 -13.79
N LEU A 115 -21.33 13.09 -12.61
CA LEU A 115 -22.23 12.03 -12.13
C LEU A 115 -23.62 12.08 -12.77
N ALA A 116 -24.13 13.27 -13.09
CA ALA A 116 -25.45 13.43 -13.69
C ALA A 116 -25.49 13.11 -15.20
N ARG A 117 -24.34 13.14 -15.88
CA ARG A 117 -24.25 12.90 -17.32
C ARG A 117 -24.34 11.41 -17.64
N HIS A 118 -25.19 11.08 -18.62
CA HIS A 118 -25.28 9.74 -19.19
C HIS A 118 -23.96 9.28 -19.82
N THR A 119 -23.59 8.03 -19.56
CA THR A 119 -22.34 7.44 -20.09
C THR A 119 -22.52 6.97 -21.53
N PHE A 120 -21.56 7.29 -22.38
CA PHE A 120 -21.52 6.77 -23.75
C PHE A 120 -20.78 5.44 -23.83
N HIS A 121 -21.13 4.59 -24.81
CA HIS A 121 -20.50 3.28 -25.01
C HIS A 121 -18.96 3.33 -25.09
N LYS A 122 -18.41 4.38 -25.70
CA LYS A 122 -16.96 4.59 -25.79
C LYS A 122 -16.30 4.83 -24.43
N GLU A 123 -16.97 5.56 -23.54
CA GLU A 123 -16.48 5.84 -22.18
C GLU A 123 -16.50 4.55 -21.36
N ASP A 124 -17.55 3.74 -21.52
CA ASP A 124 -17.66 2.43 -20.85
C ASP A 124 -16.60 1.43 -21.35
N GLU A 125 -16.29 1.42 -22.65
CA GLU A 125 -15.19 0.62 -23.20
C GLU A 125 -13.82 1.01 -22.63
N ILE A 126 -13.57 2.31 -22.40
CA ILE A 126 -12.33 2.77 -21.77
C ILE A 126 -12.32 2.36 -20.30
N PHE A 127 -13.44 2.56 -19.60
CA PHE A 127 -13.61 2.16 -18.21
C PHE A 127 -13.28 0.67 -18.03
N GLN A 128 -13.83 -0.21 -18.88
CA GLN A 128 -13.60 -1.66 -18.86
C GLN A 128 -12.14 -2.08 -19.11
N LYS A 129 -11.31 -1.20 -19.68
CA LYS A 129 -9.89 -1.45 -19.95
C LYS A 129 -8.97 -0.94 -18.84
N LEU A 130 -9.50 -0.28 -17.80
CA LEU A 130 -8.70 0.22 -16.70
C LEU A 130 -8.07 -0.94 -15.91
N PRO A 131 -6.80 -0.80 -15.46
CA PRO A 131 -6.17 -1.79 -14.60
C PRO A 131 -6.90 -1.90 -13.25
N HIS A 132 -6.97 -3.10 -12.67
CA HIS A 132 -7.59 -3.43 -11.37
C HIS A 132 -9.14 -3.41 -11.34
N GLN A 133 -9.82 -3.73 -12.44
CA GLN A 133 -11.24 -4.04 -12.38
C GLN A 133 -11.49 -5.41 -11.71
N ASN A 134 -12.47 -5.46 -10.80
CA ASN A 134 -12.93 -6.70 -10.19
C ASN A 134 -13.50 -7.65 -11.26
N ASN A 135 -13.53 -8.96 -10.95
CA ASN A 135 -14.07 -9.99 -11.86
C ASN A 135 -15.56 -9.76 -12.21
N ASP A 136 -16.32 -9.12 -11.31
CA ASP A 136 -17.61 -8.53 -11.64
C ASP A 136 -17.33 -7.17 -12.29
N ARG A 137 -17.60 -7.04 -13.59
CA ARG A 137 -17.39 -5.79 -14.34
C ARG A 137 -18.65 -4.90 -14.22
N PRO A 138 -18.75 -3.98 -13.23
CA PRO A 138 -19.83 -3.01 -13.22
C PRO A 138 -19.70 -2.11 -14.44
N THR A 139 -20.82 -1.59 -14.93
CA THR A 139 -20.78 -0.52 -15.93
C THR A 139 -20.32 0.79 -15.28
N LEU A 140 -19.91 1.74 -16.11
CA LEU A 140 -19.57 3.09 -15.68
C LEU A 140 -20.79 3.78 -15.03
N ASP A 141 -22.00 3.56 -15.54
CA ASP A 141 -23.24 4.07 -14.95
C ASP A 141 -23.54 3.43 -13.57
N ASP A 142 -23.29 2.13 -13.40
CA ASP A 142 -23.39 1.47 -12.09
C ASP A 142 -22.41 2.09 -11.08
N THR A 143 -21.20 2.41 -11.54
CA THR A 143 -20.16 3.05 -10.74
C THR A 143 -20.57 4.47 -10.34
N LYS A 144 -21.12 5.26 -11.26
CA LYS A 144 -21.69 6.59 -10.96
C LYS A 144 -22.82 6.51 -9.94
N CYS A 145 -23.75 5.56 -10.11
CA CYS A 145 -24.82 5.30 -9.16
C CYS A 145 -24.28 4.91 -7.78
N HIS A 146 -23.21 4.11 -7.73
CA HIS A 146 -22.55 3.74 -6.48
C HIS A 146 -21.92 4.96 -5.80
N ILE A 147 -21.22 5.82 -6.55
CA ILE A 147 -20.65 7.07 -6.03
C ILE A 147 -21.76 7.93 -5.41
N ILE A 148 -22.88 8.15 -6.12
CA ILE A 148 -24.00 8.96 -5.62
C ILE A 148 -24.51 8.43 -4.25
N ARG A 149 -24.64 7.11 -4.10
CA ARG A 149 -25.04 6.48 -2.83
C ARG A 149 -24.01 6.73 -1.72
N GLN A 150 -22.72 6.60 -2.02
CA GLN A 150 -21.64 6.85 -1.05
C GLN A 150 -21.58 8.33 -0.63
N LEU A 151 -21.71 9.26 -1.58
CA LEU A 151 -21.76 10.69 -1.32
C LEU A 151 -22.90 11.05 -0.36
N SER A 152 -24.08 10.47 -0.54
CA SER A 152 -25.20 10.70 0.38
C SER A 152 -24.91 10.25 1.81
N THR A 153 -24.08 9.21 1.98
CA THR A 153 -23.67 8.69 3.30
C THR A 153 -22.59 9.59 3.91
N LEU A 154 -21.61 10.00 3.11
CA LEU A 154 -20.54 10.92 3.53
C LEU A 154 -21.06 12.32 3.86
N GLU A 155 -22.11 12.78 3.17
CA GLU A 155 -22.76 14.06 3.44
C GLU A 155 -23.54 14.05 4.76
N LYS A 156 -24.26 12.95 5.07
CA LYS A 156 -24.87 12.74 6.40
C LYS A 156 -23.82 12.77 7.52
N ALA A 157 -22.62 12.25 7.25
CA ALA A 157 -21.47 12.28 8.15
C ALA A 157 -20.70 13.62 8.14
N LYS A 158 -21.18 14.64 7.41
CA LYS A 158 -20.56 15.97 7.25
C LYS A 158 -19.11 15.95 6.74
N ARG A 159 -18.72 14.92 5.99
CA ARG A 159 -17.37 14.80 5.37
C ARG A 159 -17.28 15.51 4.03
N VAL A 160 -18.39 15.55 3.30
CA VAL A 160 -18.52 16.21 1.99
C VAL A 160 -19.83 16.98 1.96
N THR A 161 -19.96 17.95 1.05
CA THR A 161 -21.19 18.73 0.90
C THR A 161 -21.57 18.84 -0.57
N SER A 162 -22.85 18.64 -0.86
CA SER A 162 -23.41 18.85 -2.20
C SER A 162 -23.39 20.34 -2.59
N ILE A 163 -23.53 21.24 -1.62
CA ILE A 163 -23.53 22.71 -1.81
C ILE A 163 -22.27 23.20 -2.53
N ASN A 164 -21.11 22.60 -2.25
CA ASN A 164 -19.86 22.96 -2.91
C ASN A 164 -19.52 22.06 -4.11
N ASN A 165 -20.50 21.36 -4.67
CA ASN A 165 -20.31 20.36 -5.73
C ASN A 165 -19.30 19.27 -5.36
N TYR A 166 -19.22 18.92 -4.08
CA TYR A 166 -18.26 17.95 -3.54
C TYR A 166 -16.79 18.33 -3.81
N GLN A 167 -16.47 19.63 -3.83
CA GLN A 167 -15.11 20.13 -4.06
C GLN A 167 -14.07 19.48 -3.15
N ASN A 168 -14.44 19.10 -1.93
CA ASN A 168 -13.56 18.41 -0.98
C ASN A 168 -12.96 17.13 -1.57
N ILE A 169 -13.72 16.37 -2.37
CA ILE A 169 -13.23 15.15 -3.04
C ILE A 169 -12.21 15.50 -4.11
N VAL A 170 -12.49 16.52 -4.92
CA VAL A 170 -11.58 16.98 -5.98
C VAL A 170 -10.27 17.47 -5.36
N THR A 171 -10.34 18.25 -4.29
CA THR A 171 -9.16 18.72 -3.55
C THR A 171 -8.38 17.55 -2.96
N ALA A 172 -9.03 16.57 -2.34
CA ALA A 172 -8.36 15.40 -1.77
C ALA A 172 -7.64 14.57 -2.85
N ILE A 173 -8.26 14.38 -4.02
CA ILE A 173 -7.63 13.70 -5.16
C ILE A 173 -6.40 14.49 -5.63
N ALA A 174 -6.50 15.82 -5.75
CA ALA A 174 -5.38 16.66 -6.15
C ALA A 174 -4.21 16.61 -5.14
N GLU A 175 -4.52 16.60 -3.84
CA GLU A 175 -3.52 16.42 -2.78
C GLU A 175 -2.82 15.05 -2.88
N ASP A 176 -3.56 13.97 -3.13
CA ASP A 176 -3.01 12.63 -3.31
C ASP A 176 -2.10 12.54 -4.54
N ILE A 177 -2.49 13.15 -5.67
CA ILE A 177 -1.65 13.24 -6.88
C ILE A 177 -0.34 13.97 -6.56
N ASN A 178 -0.42 15.15 -5.94
CA ASN A 178 0.75 15.95 -5.59
C ASN A 178 1.69 15.20 -4.64
N ARG A 179 1.12 14.47 -3.68
CA ARG A 179 1.89 13.65 -2.75
C ARG A 179 2.65 12.54 -3.48
N VAL A 180 1.99 11.83 -4.40
CA VAL A 180 2.61 10.76 -5.20
C VAL A 180 3.72 11.33 -6.09
N ASP A 181 3.51 12.48 -6.72
CA ASP A 181 4.52 13.09 -7.59
C ASP A 181 5.74 13.59 -6.80
N ASN A 182 5.54 14.19 -5.64
CA ASN A 182 6.64 14.55 -4.74
C ASN A 182 7.44 13.33 -4.30
N TYR A 183 6.78 12.21 -4.01
CA TYR A 183 7.50 10.97 -3.75
C TYR A 183 8.29 10.48 -4.95
N ARG A 184 7.71 10.46 -6.15
CA ARG A 184 8.41 10.00 -7.36
C ARG A 184 9.70 10.80 -7.58
N LYS A 185 9.66 12.12 -7.35
CA LYS A 185 10.85 12.99 -7.37
C LYS A 185 11.88 12.57 -6.33
N ASN A 186 11.48 12.51 -5.05
CA ASN A 186 12.37 12.12 -3.96
C ASN A 186 12.99 10.72 -4.19
N ARG A 187 12.20 9.78 -4.72
CA ARG A 187 12.65 8.42 -5.01
C ARG A 187 13.66 8.41 -6.15
N GLN A 188 13.45 9.23 -7.18
CA GLN A 188 14.39 9.37 -8.29
C GLN A 188 15.74 9.95 -7.83
N GLU A 189 15.70 10.92 -6.93
CA GLU A 189 16.91 11.50 -6.30
C GLU A 189 17.66 10.43 -5.49
N GLN A 190 16.95 9.68 -4.64
CA GLN A 190 17.54 8.57 -3.87
C GLN A 190 18.17 7.50 -4.77
N LEU A 191 17.51 7.13 -5.87
CA LEU A 191 18.04 6.16 -6.82
C LEU A 191 19.32 6.69 -7.49
N THR A 192 19.38 7.99 -7.79
CA THR A 192 20.56 8.62 -8.38
C THR A 192 21.73 8.61 -7.40
N ILE A 193 21.49 9.00 -6.14
CA ILE A 193 22.49 8.95 -5.08
C ILE A 193 23.00 7.51 -4.89
N THR A 194 22.09 6.55 -4.79
CA THR A 194 22.44 5.13 -4.59
C THR A 194 23.29 4.59 -5.75
N ARG A 195 22.95 4.93 -6.99
CA ARG A 195 23.73 4.52 -8.18
C ARG A 195 25.14 5.11 -8.14
N ASN A 196 25.29 6.39 -7.80
CA ASN A 196 26.59 7.02 -7.68
C ASN A 196 27.44 6.34 -6.60
N SER A 197 26.87 6.07 -5.43
CA SER A 197 27.58 5.36 -4.35
C SER A 197 27.97 3.94 -4.75
N ILE A 198 27.13 3.21 -5.51
CA ILE A 198 27.49 1.89 -6.05
C ILE A 198 28.71 2.02 -6.97
N SER A 199 28.71 3.00 -7.88
CA SER A 199 29.84 3.22 -8.79
C SER A 199 31.14 3.55 -8.06
N GLU A 200 31.08 4.40 -7.03
CA GLU A 200 32.25 4.71 -6.18
C GLU A 200 32.79 3.46 -5.46
N ILE A 201 31.90 2.66 -4.88
CA ILE A 201 32.29 1.41 -4.19
C ILE A 201 32.90 0.42 -5.19
N GLU A 202 32.35 0.31 -6.40
CA GLU A 202 32.89 -0.56 -7.44
C GLU A 202 34.29 -0.13 -7.89
N GLU A 203 34.54 1.17 -8.01
CA GLU A 203 35.86 1.72 -8.32
C GLU A 203 36.87 1.42 -7.21
N ILE A 204 36.48 1.65 -5.95
CA ILE A 204 37.30 1.35 -4.77
C ILE A 204 37.62 -0.15 -4.72
N ARG A 205 36.62 -1.02 -4.94
CA ARG A 205 36.80 -2.47 -4.99
C ARG A 205 37.82 -2.87 -6.06
N LEU A 206 37.71 -2.30 -7.26
CA LEU A 206 38.64 -2.58 -8.35
C LEU A 206 40.07 -2.13 -8.01
N ASN A 207 40.22 -0.98 -7.35
CA ASN A 207 41.53 -0.50 -6.90
C ASN A 207 42.16 -1.44 -5.87
N TYR A 208 41.40 -1.86 -4.84
CA TYR A 208 41.88 -2.83 -3.86
C TYR A 208 42.26 -4.17 -4.49
N GLN A 209 41.47 -4.65 -5.46
CA GLN A 209 41.79 -5.87 -6.19
C GLN A 209 43.14 -5.75 -6.92
N LYS A 210 43.37 -4.64 -7.66
CA LYS A 210 44.67 -4.38 -8.32
C LYS A 210 45.83 -4.30 -7.32
N ARG A 211 45.62 -3.72 -6.14
CA ARG A 211 46.65 -3.67 -5.09
C ARG A 211 46.96 -5.06 -4.53
N LEU A 212 45.94 -5.87 -4.27
CA LEU A 212 46.11 -7.26 -3.82
C LEU A 212 46.85 -8.10 -4.85
N GLU A 213 46.55 -7.97 -6.13
CA GLU A 213 47.29 -8.63 -7.21
C GLU A 213 48.77 -8.23 -7.23
N ARG A 214 49.09 -6.94 -7.04
CA ARG A 214 50.48 -6.48 -6.93
C ARG A 214 51.19 -7.09 -5.72
N TYR A 215 50.55 -7.11 -4.55
CA TYR A 215 51.13 -7.74 -3.36
C TYR A 215 51.33 -9.25 -3.54
N ALA A 216 50.36 -9.95 -4.14
CA ALA A 216 50.47 -11.38 -4.45
C ALA A 216 51.65 -11.66 -5.40
N ASN A 217 51.82 -10.83 -6.44
CA ASN A 217 52.95 -10.95 -7.36
C ASN A 217 54.30 -10.66 -6.69
N TYR A 218 54.36 -9.68 -5.78
CA TYR A 218 55.56 -9.39 -5.02
C TYR A 218 55.95 -10.56 -4.09
N LEU A 219 54.98 -11.14 -3.38
CA LEU A 219 55.19 -12.30 -2.51
C LEU A 219 55.64 -13.54 -3.29
N LYS A 220 55.07 -13.79 -4.49
CA LYS A 220 55.53 -14.88 -5.36
C LYS A 220 56.99 -14.73 -5.75
N ARG A 221 57.42 -13.52 -6.13
CA ARG A 221 58.81 -13.23 -6.50
C ARG A 221 59.80 -13.33 -5.34
N PHE A 222 59.34 -13.28 -4.10
CA PHE A 222 60.17 -13.42 -2.91
C PHE A 222 60.32 -14.87 -2.42
N ASN A 223 59.45 -15.77 -2.90
CA ASN A 223 59.45 -17.19 -2.55
C ASN A 223 60.07 -18.08 -3.66
N GLU A 224 60.54 -17.47 -4.76
CA GLU A 224 61.41 -18.08 -5.79
C GLU A 224 62.87 -17.76 -5.49
#